data_AF-A0A9P5GJH4-F1
#
_entry.id   AF-A0A9P5GJH4-F1
#
_cell.length_a   1.000
_cell.length_b   1.000
_cell.length_c   1.000
_cell.angle_alpha   90.00
_cell.angle_beta   90.00
_cell.angle_gamma   90.00
#
_symmetry.space_group_name_H-M   'P 1'
#
loop_
_entity.id
_entity.type
_entity.pdbx_description
1 polymer ?
#
loop_
_entity_poly.entity_id
_entity_poly.type
_entity_poly.pdbx_seq_one_letter_code
_entity_poly.pdbx_strand_id
1 'polypeptide(L)'
;MFTKQTLLAFVGALALAAAKTTTEKTPTQAEIDAARDTVLPYSPVSNVKGLAFDRFVNIWLENTDYETAASDENLAKLAKEGILLTNYFAVTHPSEPNYCASAGGDTFGMDSDDFLQIPANVSTIADLFDTKHIAWGEYQEDMPYAGYQGMRYPLSGPNQYVRKHNPLVLYDSVTDDAVRPRQIKNFTTFYEDLKYHSLPQHMFITPNMTNDAHDTDITVAGDWVDRFLPPLLKNEHFNKDSLVLLTFDEGGNYSHPNRVFSFLVGGAIPKHLKGTTDDTFYTHYSIIASLSANWGLPSLGRWDCGANLLNIVAEKTGYVNWEVDTSNAYINQTYPGPLSTDNYSSKWPVPDTKGKCSAGHGIAEVVKKTYHGLQPTYDYTSPVPYNAASGNNVGIKYHRTLKNGKTESGITG
;
A
#
# COMPACT_ATOMS: atom_id res chain seq x y z
N MET A 1 68.33 10.00 13.39
CA MET A 1 67.45 9.63 14.52
C MET A 1 66.13 10.36 14.33
N PHE A 2 65.05 9.62 14.06
CA PHE A 2 63.63 10.06 14.00
C PHE A 2 63.30 11.17 12.95
N THR A 3 62.18 11.18 12.22
CA THR A 3 60.91 10.46 12.35
C THR A 3 60.20 10.49 10.98
N LYS A 4 59.47 9.40 10.68
CA LYS A 4 58.46 9.33 9.62
C LYS A 4 57.45 10.48 9.78
N GLN A 5 57.21 11.25 8.72
CA GLN A 5 56.02 12.09 8.65
C GLN A 5 54.81 11.20 8.35
N THR A 6 53.97 11.09 9.36
CA THR A 6 52.69 10.39 9.36
C THR A 6 51.75 11.07 8.36
N LEU A 7 51.41 10.36 7.29
CA LEU A 7 50.26 10.66 6.46
C LEU A 7 49.02 10.40 7.34
N LEU A 8 48.38 11.46 7.86
CA LEU A 8 47.07 11.33 8.51
C LEU A 8 46.04 11.03 7.41
N ALA A 9 45.83 9.76 7.11
CA ALA A 9 44.64 9.32 6.43
C ALA A 9 43.48 9.49 7.39
N PHE A 10 42.66 10.53 7.20
CA PHE A 10 41.30 10.55 7.72
C PHE A 10 40.53 9.44 7.01
N VAL A 11 40.61 8.22 7.55
CA VAL A 11 39.61 7.20 7.28
C VAL A 11 38.37 7.65 8.04
N GLY A 12 37.54 8.45 7.38
CA GLY A 12 36.16 8.64 7.80
C GLY A 12 35.53 7.26 7.79
N ALA A 13 35.38 6.66 8.97
CA ALA A 13 34.57 5.47 9.14
C ALA A 13 33.13 5.88 8.85
N LEU A 14 32.70 5.73 7.59
CA LEU A 14 31.30 5.53 7.26
C LEU A 14 30.91 4.24 7.97
N ALA A 15 30.48 4.37 9.23
CA ALA A 15 29.69 3.35 9.89
C ALA A 15 28.36 3.31 9.14
N LEU A 16 28.27 2.51 8.07
CA LEU A 16 26.97 1.99 7.69
C LEU A 16 26.50 1.20 8.89
N ALA A 17 25.52 1.74 9.63
CA ALA A 17 24.73 0.95 10.54
C ALA A 17 24.16 -0.21 9.70
N ALA A 18 24.69 -1.41 9.91
CA ALA A 18 24.22 -2.58 9.21
C ALA A 18 22.75 -2.78 9.60
N ALA A 19 21.87 -2.92 8.60
CA ALA A 19 20.53 -3.42 8.83
C ALA A 19 20.66 -4.77 9.53
N LYS A 20 20.26 -4.83 10.80
CA LYS A 20 20.22 -6.08 11.55
C LYS A 20 19.02 -6.84 10.97
N THR A 21 19.28 -7.90 10.21
CA THR A 21 18.24 -8.84 9.75
C THR A 21 17.66 -9.51 10.98
N THR A 22 16.51 -9.06 11.48
CA THR A 22 15.85 -9.71 12.62
C THR A 22 14.69 -10.55 12.12
N THR A 23 14.98 -11.83 11.84
CA THR A 23 14.01 -12.93 11.66
C THR A 23 13.28 -13.31 12.96
N GLU A 24 13.33 -12.46 13.99
CA GLU A 24 12.79 -12.77 15.31
C GLU A 24 11.42 -12.13 15.49
N LYS A 25 10.40 -13.00 15.53
CA LYS A 25 9.00 -12.66 15.79
C LYS A 25 8.81 -11.82 17.07
N THR A 26 9.68 -12.01 18.07
CA THR A 26 9.52 -11.46 19.42
C THR A 26 10.86 -10.99 20.01
N PRO A 27 11.42 -9.86 19.54
CA PRO A 27 12.66 -9.34 20.10
C PRO A 27 12.49 -8.97 21.57
N THR A 28 13.56 -9.04 22.36
CA THR A 28 13.53 -8.62 23.78
C THR A 28 13.47 -7.09 23.91
N GLN A 29 12.98 -6.59 25.04
CA GLN A 29 12.93 -5.14 25.29
C GLN A 29 14.32 -4.49 25.21
N ALA A 30 15.37 -5.18 25.70
CA ALA A 30 16.74 -4.70 25.64
C ALA A 30 17.26 -4.58 24.20
N GLU A 31 16.88 -5.49 23.31
CA GLU A 31 17.23 -5.42 21.88
C GLU A 31 16.50 -4.28 21.18
N ILE A 32 15.23 -4.07 21.53
CA ILE A 32 14.44 -2.94 21.02
C ILE A 32 15.08 -1.61 21.44
N ASP A 33 15.43 -1.46 22.72
CA ASP A 33 16.03 -0.23 23.22
C ASP A 33 17.41 0.01 22.60
N ALA A 34 18.26 -1.02 22.48
CA ALA A 34 19.56 -0.90 21.82
C ALA A 34 19.44 -0.54 20.32
N ALA A 35 18.44 -1.09 19.62
CA ALA A 35 18.16 -0.73 18.23
C ALA A 35 17.63 0.70 18.11
N ARG A 36 16.74 1.14 19.01
CA ARG A 36 16.23 2.51 19.04
C ARG A 36 17.35 3.56 19.19
N ASP A 37 18.39 3.24 19.95
CA ASP A 37 19.53 4.14 20.16
C ASP A 37 20.49 4.22 18.96
N THR A 38 20.45 3.24 18.04
CA THR A 38 21.48 3.08 17.00
C THR A 38 20.94 3.13 15.57
N VAL A 39 19.70 2.71 15.35
CA VAL A 39 19.07 2.66 14.03
C VAL A 39 18.49 4.03 13.70
N LEU A 40 19.11 4.68 12.71
CA LEU A 40 18.66 5.97 12.22
C LEU A 40 17.64 5.79 11.08
N PRO A 41 16.51 6.49 11.10
CA PRO A 41 15.61 6.51 9.95
C PRO A 41 16.30 7.07 8.70
N TYR A 42 15.77 6.74 7.53
CA TYR A 42 16.19 7.29 6.25
C TYR A 42 15.00 7.96 5.57
N SER A 43 15.18 9.23 5.21
CA SER A 43 14.14 10.07 4.61
C SER A 43 14.60 10.58 3.25
N PRO A 44 14.59 9.72 2.21
CA PRO A 44 14.90 10.15 0.87
C PRO A 44 13.84 11.13 0.37
N VAL A 45 14.26 12.04 -0.50
CA VAL A 45 13.38 12.96 -1.23
C VAL A 45 13.53 12.75 -2.72
N SER A 46 12.47 13.08 -3.45
CA SER A 46 12.43 13.04 -4.91
C SER A 46 11.44 14.08 -5.42
N ASN A 47 11.48 14.38 -6.71
CA ASN A 47 10.62 15.36 -7.36
C ASN A 47 10.27 14.92 -8.79
N VAL A 48 9.78 13.69 -8.92
CA VAL A 48 9.29 13.11 -10.17
C VAL A 48 7.88 13.61 -10.43
N LYS A 49 7.68 14.34 -11.53
CA LYS A 49 6.36 14.86 -11.87
C LYS A 49 5.41 13.74 -12.29
N GLY A 50 4.21 13.76 -11.73
CA GLY A 50 3.13 12.86 -12.13
C GLY A 50 2.16 13.52 -13.11
N LEU A 51 1.24 12.72 -13.65
CA LEU A 51 0.21 13.17 -14.59
C LEU A 51 -0.94 13.92 -13.89
N ALA A 52 -1.35 13.45 -12.72
CA ALA A 52 -2.47 13.98 -11.93
C ALA A 52 -2.02 14.56 -10.58
N PHE A 53 -1.00 13.97 -9.95
CA PHE A 53 -0.45 14.40 -8.67
C PHE A 53 1.07 14.15 -8.61
N ASP A 54 1.78 14.92 -7.80
CA ASP A 54 3.21 14.76 -7.57
C ASP A 54 3.54 13.98 -6.30
N ARG A 55 2.62 13.94 -5.32
CA ARG A 55 2.76 13.14 -4.11
C ARG A 55 1.49 12.36 -3.84
N PHE A 56 1.66 11.14 -3.36
CA PHE A 56 0.57 10.26 -2.98
C PHE A 56 0.71 9.83 -1.52
N VAL A 57 -0.40 9.88 -0.78
CA VAL A 57 -0.46 9.52 0.63
C VAL A 57 -1.60 8.52 0.82
N ASN A 58 -1.27 7.29 1.21
CA ASN A 58 -2.24 6.31 1.69
C ASN A 58 -2.34 6.42 3.21
N ILE A 59 -3.54 6.61 3.73
CA ILE A 59 -3.85 6.52 5.15
C ILE A 59 -4.86 5.39 5.32
N TRP A 60 -4.49 4.36 6.06
CA TRP A 60 -5.36 3.20 6.33
C TRP A 60 -5.84 3.25 7.78
N LEU A 61 -7.15 3.13 7.96
CA LEU A 61 -7.80 2.84 9.23
C LEU A 61 -8.19 1.35 9.29
N GLU A 62 -8.67 0.91 10.44
CA GLU A 62 -8.97 -0.49 10.72
C GLU A 62 -10.41 -0.89 10.40
N ASN A 63 -10.55 -2.17 10.05
CA ASN A 63 -11.77 -2.86 9.67
C ASN A 63 -13.07 -2.28 10.24
N THR A 64 -13.90 -1.76 9.34
CA THR A 64 -15.24 -1.30 9.71
C THR A 64 -16.16 -1.34 8.50
N ASP A 65 -17.44 -1.61 8.73
CA ASP A 65 -18.43 -1.62 7.64
C ASP A 65 -18.58 -0.21 7.05
N TYR A 66 -18.72 -0.13 5.72
CA TYR A 66 -18.85 1.14 4.99
C TYR A 66 -19.85 2.11 5.64
N GLU A 67 -21.04 1.64 6.01
CA GLU A 67 -22.11 2.50 6.53
C GLU A 67 -21.77 3.05 7.92
N THR A 68 -21.00 2.31 8.72
CA THR A 68 -20.50 2.76 10.02
C THR A 68 -19.49 3.89 9.85
N ALA A 69 -18.49 3.72 8.98
CA ALA A 69 -17.53 4.77 8.65
C ALA A 69 -18.18 6.00 7.99
N ALA A 70 -19.11 5.79 7.06
CA ALA A 70 -19.82 6.87 6.38
C ALA A 70 -20.71 7.70 7.32
N SER A 71 -21.11 7.13 8.46
CA SER A 71 -21.92 7.79 9.49
C SER A 71 -21.11 8.62 10.48
N ASP A 72 -19.78 8.47 10.51
CA ASP A 72 -18.91 9.33 11.32
C ASP A 72 -18.87 10.75 10.74
N GLU A 73 -19.15 11.75 11.56
CA GLU A 73 -19.29 13.15 11.10
C GLU A 73 -17.95 13.73 10.60
N ASN A 74 -16.83 13.37 11.23
CA ASN A 74 -15.51 13.88 10.88
C ASN A 74 -15.06 13.31 9.53
N LEU A 75 -15.19 12.00 9.35
CA LEU A 75 -14.88 11.33 8.09
C LEU A 75 -15.79 11.80 6.95
N ALA A 76 -17.10 11.87 7.18
CA ALA A 76 -18.06 12.33 6.18
C ALA A 76 -17.85 13.81 5.78
N LYS A 77 -17.46 14.66 6.73
CA LYS A 77 -17.09 16.07 6.47
C LYS A 77 -15.84 16.16 5.60
N LEU A 78 -14.79 15.40 5.92
CA LEU A 78 -13.55 15.38 5.14
C LEU A 78 -13.75 14.82 3.73
N ALA A 79 -14.56 13.77 3.56
CA ALA A 79 -14.90 13.22 2.25
C ALA A 79 -15.53 14.29 1.32
N LYS A 80 -16.31 15.22 1.87
CA LYS A 80 -16.90 16.35 1.11
C LYS A 80 -15.86 17.38 0.65
N GLU A 81 -14.64 17.37 1.18
CA GLU A 81 -13.55 18.25 0.71
C GLU A 81 -12.85 17.72 -0.55
N GLY A 82 -13.18 16.50 -0.98
CA GLY A 82 -12.58 15.84 -2.14
C GLY A 82 -13.58 14.93 -2.87
N ILE A 83 -13.18 13.70 -3.19
CA ILE A 83 -13.99 12.76 -3.98
C ILE A 83 -14.29 11.52 -3.14
N LEU A 84 -15.56 11.23 -2.88
CA LEU A 84 -15.97 10.00 -2.23
C LEU A 84 -15.97 8.83 -3.23
N LEU A 85 -15.25 7.75 -2.93
CA LEU A 85 -15.17 6.56 -3.76
C LEU A 85 -16.24 5.55 -3.28
N THR A 86 -17.37 5.48 -3.97
CA THR A 86 -18.56 4.74 -3.49
C THR A 86 -18.53 3.25 -3.80
N ASN A 87 -17.59 2.82 -4.65
CA ASN A 87 -17.46 1.47 -5.16
C ASN A 87 -16.02 0.93 -4.97
N TYR A 88 -15.42 1.25 -3.82
CA TYR A 88 -14.08 0.83 -3.41
C TYR A 88 -14.15 -0.39 -2.47
N PHE A 89 -13.42 -1.44 -2.80
CA PHE A 89 -13.39 -2.70 -2.08
C PHE A 89 -12.01 -2.99 -1.51
N ALA A 90 -11.97 -3.57 -0.33
CA ALA A 90 -10.83 -4.34 0.12
C ALA A 90 -10.69 -5.63 -0.71
N VAL A 91 -9.64 -6.41 -0.46
CA VAL A 91 -9.34 -7.58 -1.30
C VAL A 91 -9.63 -8.91 -0.63
N THR A 92 -9.69 -8.95 0.70
CA THR A 92 -10.01 -10.16 1.46
C THR A 92 -10.19 -9.85 2.96
N HIS A 93 -10.25 -10.91 3.77
CA HIS A 93 -10.08 -10.93 5.21
C HIS A 93 -9.00 -11.95 5.62
N PRO A 94 -8.30 -11.77 6.75
CA PRO A 94 -8.31 -10.63 7.69
C PRO A 94 -7.42 -9.46 7.20
N SER A 95 -7.01 -8.54 8.09
CA SER A 95 -6.25 -7.33 7.79
C SER A 95 -4.94 -7.56 7.04
N GLU A 96 -4.03 -8.40 7.56
CA GLU A 96 -2.66 -8.55 7.01
C GLU A 96 -2.60 -8.84 5.50
N PRO A 97 -3.42 -9.71 4.90
CA PRO A 97 -3.40 -9.94 3.46
C PRO A 97 -3.80 -8.71 2.62
N ASN A 98 -4.55 -7.74 3.17
CA ASN A 98 -4.83 -6.48 2.49
C ASN A 98 -3.57 -5.58 2.43
N TYR A 99 -2.78 -5.53 3.51
CA TYR A 99 -1.48 -4.85 3.52
C TYR A 99 -0.46 -5.56 2.60
N CYS A 100 -0.46 -6.89 2.59
CA CYS A 100 0.31 -7.68 1.62
C CYS A 100 -0.06 -7.28 0.18
N ALA A 101 -1.35 -7.25 -0.14
CA ALA A 101 -1.86 -6.93 -1.47
C ALA A 101 -1.53 -5.50 -1.93
N SER A 102 -1.54 -4.53 -1.02
CA SER A 102 -1.23 -3.12 -1.34
C SER A 102 0.24 -2.90 -1.70
N ALA A 103 1.15 -3.74 -1.19
CA ALA A 103 2.57 -3.68 -1.51
C ALA A 103 2.98 -4.61 -2.68
N GLY A 104 2.47 -5.84 -2.71
CA GLY A 104 2.91 -6.88 -3.65
C GLY A 104 1.97 -7.11 -4.82
N GLY A 105 0.80 -6.48 -4.86
CA GLY A 105 -0.18 -6.68 -5.92
C GLY A 105 -0.87 -8.06 -5.90
N ASP A 106 -0.70 -8.83 -4.84
CA ASP A 106 -1.31 -10.15 -4.64
C ASP A 106 -1.36 -10.53 -3.16
N THR A 107 -2.28 -11.40 -2.76
CA THR A 107 -2.36 -11.93 -1.38
C THR A 107 -1.49 -13.16 -1.17
N PHE A 108 -1.06 -13.83 -2.25
CA PHE A 108 -0.32 -15.10 -2.20
C PHE A 108 -1.04 -16.20 -1.39
N GLY A 109 -2.37 -16.10 -1.31
CA GLY A 109 -3.23 -16.96 -0.52
C GLY A 109 -3.20 -16.72 0.99
N MET A 110 -2.61 -15.63 1.47
CA MET A 110 -2.59 -15.30 2.89
C MET A 110 -4.02 -15.13 3.44
N ASP A 111 -4.34 -15.80 4.53
CA ASP A 111 -5.67 -15.86 5.14
C ASP A 111 -5.63 -15.73 6.68
N SER A 112 -4.49 -15.26 7.22
CA SER A 112 -4.29 -15.04 8.65
C SER A 112 -3.45 -13.78 8.91
N ASP A 113 -3.48 -13.31 10.17
CA ASP A 113 -2.60 -12.26 10.73
C ASP A 113 -1.35 -12.87 11.40
N ASP A 114 -0.88 -14.01 10.88
CA ASP A 114 0.29 -14.70 11.42
C ASP A 114 1.59 -13.97 11.06
N PHE A 115 2.65 -14.24 11.82
CA PHE A 115 3.99 -13.79 11.43
C PHE A 115 4.44 -14.51 10.15
N LEU A 116 4.21 -13.86 9.01
CA LEU A 116 4.55 -14.37 7.69
C LEU A 116 5.56 -13.45 7.01
N GLN A 117 6.41 -14.05 6.17
CA GLN A 117 7.47 -13.37 5.45
C GLN A 117 7.49 -13.84 4.00
N ILE A 118 7.62 -12.89 3.09
CA ILE A 118 7.54 -13.10 1.65
C ILE A 118 8.96 -13.08 1.06
N PRO A 119 9.37 -14.13 0.31
CA PRO A 119 10.72 -14.25 -0.21
C PRO A 119 11.18 -13.06 -1.07
N ALA A 120 12.48 -12.76 -1.02
CA ALA A 120 13.08 -11.57 -1.64
C ALA A 120 12.98 -11.53 -3.18
N ASN A 121 12.67 -12.64 -3.83
CA ASN A 121 12.45 -12.69 -5.28
C ASN A 121 11.03 -12.23 -5.68
N VAL A 122 10.13 -12.02 -4.72
CA VAL A 122 8.81 -11.41 -4.96
C VAL A 122 8.94 -9.89 -4.93
N SER A 123 8.68 -9.26 -6.08
CA SER A 123 8.77 -7.80 -6.21
C SER A 123 7.59 -7.08 -5.56
N THR A 124 7.85 -5.85 -5.10
CA THR A 124 6.86 -4.95 -4.48
C THR A 124 6.78 -3.62 -5.20
N ILE A 125 5.85 -2.77 -4.79
CA ILE A 125 5.74 -1.38 -5.25
C ILE A 125 7.04 -0.59 -5.03
N ALA A 126 7.87 -0.94 -4.04
CA ALA A 126 9.18 -0.30 -3.84
C ALA A 126 10.11 -0.54 -5.05
N ASP A 127 10.08 -1.73 -5.67
CA ASP A 127 10.85 -2.01 -6.88
C ASP A 127 10.35 -1.20 -8.08
N LEU A 128 9.05 -0.88 -8.12
CA LEU A 128 8.49 0.00 -9.16
C LEU A 128 9.01 1.43 -8.98
N PHE A 129 9.04 1.95 -7.75
CA PHE A 129 9.56 3.29 -7.45
C PHE A 129 11.03 3.45 -7.81
N ASP A 130 11.84 2.41 -7.62
CA ASP A 130 13.26 2.41 -7.97
C ASP A 130 13.50 2.64 -9.47
N THR A 131 12.56 2.26 -10.35
CA THR A 131 12.68 2.48 -11.80
C THR A 131 12.73 3.97 -12.20
N LYS A 132 12.27 4.85 -11.31
CA LYS A 132 12.24 6.31 -11.50
C LYS A 132 12.89 7.08 -10.33
N HIS A 133 13.51 6.38 -9.39
CA HIS A 133 14.06 6.96 -8.16
C HIS A 133 13.03 7.79 -7.38
N ILE A 134 11.80 7.28 -7.29
CA ILE A 134 10.73 7.88 -6.48
C ILE A 134 10.99 7.51 -5.03
N ALA A 135 11.17 8.52 -4.20
CA ALA A 135 11.28 8.36 -2.77
C ALA A 135 9.95 7.90 -2.19
N TRP A 136 10.00 6.84 -1.39
CA TRP A 136 8.87 6.31 -0.65
C TRP A 136 9.20 6.21 0.84
N GLY A 137 8.17 6.17 1.68
CA GLY A 137 8.32 5.86 3.10
C GLY A 137 7.01 5.35 3.68
N GLU A 138 7.12 4.62 4.77
CA GLU A 138 5.98 4.21 5.59
C GLU A 138 6.11 4.87 6.96
N TYR A 139 5.01 5.40 7.47
CA TYR A 139 4.93 5.99 8.80
C TYR A 139 3.92 5.22 9.62
N GLN A 140 4.40 4.61 10.69
CA GLN A 140 3.67 3.68 11.54
C GLN A 140 3.66 4.28 12.95
N GLU A 141 2.49 4.68 13.44
CA GLU A 141 2.37 5.32 14.75
C GLU A 141 2.86 4.35 15.85
N ASP A 142 3.60 4.89 16.83
CA ASP A 142 4.21 4.15 17.94
C ASP A 142 5.18 3.00 17.58
N MET A 143 5.59 2.86 16.30
CA MET A 143 6.64 1.89 15.94
C MET A 143 7.96 2.22 16.66
N PRO A 144 8.63 1.28 17.33
CA PRO A 144 9.65 1.60 18.33
C PRO A 144 10.97 2.15 17.77
N TYR A 145 11.30 1.80 16.52
CA TYR A 145 12.45 2.31 15.76
C TYR A 145 12.25 2.00 14.27
N ALA A 146 13.02 2.63 13.38
CA ALA A 146 12.87 2.45 11.94
C ALA A 146 13.22 1.01 11.50
N GLY A 147 12.34 0.39 10.70
CA GLY A 147 12.53 -0.99 10.24
C GLY A 147 12.33 -2.06 11.31
N TYR A 148 11.56 -1.77 12.37
CA TYR A 148 11.19 -2.77 13.37
C TYR A 148 10.39 -3.92 12.73
N GLN A 149 10.83 -5.16 12.95
CA GLN A 149 10.23 -6.35 12.34
C GLN A 149 9.48 -7.23 13.34
N GLY A 150 9.46 -6.90 14.64
CA GLY A 150 8.76 -7.71 15.65
C GLY A 150 7.24 -7.60 15.52
N MET A 151 6.50 -8.62 16.00
CA MET A 151 5.03 -8.71 15.84
C MET A 151 4.26 -7.49 16.33
N ARG A 152 4.70 -6.89 17.44
CA ARG A 152 4.01 -5.77 18.06
C ARG A 152 4.93 -4.93 18.95
N TYR A 153 4.49 -3.73 19.27
CA TYR A 153 5.07 -2.89 20.31
C TYR A 153 3.95 -2.08 21.02
N PRO A 154 4.00 -1.90 22.35
CA PRO A 154 4.95 -2.49 23.31
C PRO A 154 4.84 -4.03 23.39
N LEU A 155 5.88 -4.69 23.92
CA LEU A 155 5.91 -6.15 24.05
C LEU A 155 4.89 -6.72 25.05
N SER A 156 4.32 -5.88 25.91
CA SER A 156 3.32 -6.20 26.92
C SER A 156 2.39 -5.00 27.17
N GLY A 157 1.15 -5.25 27.58
CA GLY A 157 0.12 -4.21 27.72
C GLY A 157 -0.70 -4.04 26.43
N PRO A 158 -1.51 -2.97 26.36
CA PRO A 158 -2.29 -2.62 25.17
C PRO A 158 -1.39 -2.51 23.93
N ASN A 159 -1.87 -3.00 22.80
CA ASN A 159 -1.13 -2.88 21.55
C ASN A 159 -1.12 -1.42 21.10
N GLN A 160 0.01 -0.97 20.53
CA GLN A 160 0.06 0.32 19.86
C GLN A 160 0.44 0.09 18.39
N TYR A 161 1.64 -0.40 18.15
CA TYR A 161 2.08 -0.85 16.83
C TYR A 161 1.89 -2.36 16.68
N VAL A 162 1.40 -2.79 15.51
CA VAL A 162 1.37 -4.19 15.09
C VAL A 162 1.96 -4.35 13.70
N ARG A 163 2.73 -5.42 13.50
CA ARG A 163 3.40 -5.71 12.22
C ARG A 163 2.41 -5.91 11.07
N LYS A 164 1.25 -6.51 11.37
CA LYS A 164 0.22 -6.83 10.36
C LYS A 164 -0.32 -5.61 9.62
N HIS A 165 -0.21 -4.40 10.18
CA HIS A 165 -0.65 -3.14 9.54
C HIS A 165 0.47 -2.38 8.82
N ASN A 166 1.57 -3.06 8.53
CA ASN A 166 2.75 -2.52 7.88
C ASN A 166 3.01 -3.30 6.58
N PRO A 167 2.82 -2.69 5.39
CA PRO A 167 2.90 -3.41 4.11
C PRO A 167 4.29 -3.96 3.79
N LEU A 168 5.32 -3.10 3.80
CA LEU A 168 6.62 -3.46 3.23
C LEU A 168 7.51 -4.28 4.19
N VAL A 169 7.21 -4.30 5.49
CA VAL A 169 7.91 -5.19 6.44
C VAL A 169 7.63 -6.69 6.18
N LEU A 170 6.61 -7.00 5.37
CA LEU A 170 6.25 -8.38 5.02
C LEU A 170 7.21 -9.03 4.00
N TYR A 171 8.11 -8.27 3.37
CA TYR A 171 8.90 -8.71 2.22
C TYR A 171 10.41 -8.70 2.50
N ASP A 172 11.08 -9.83 2.25
CA ASP A 172 12.54 -9.94 2.41
C ASP A 172 13.30 -9.01 1.46
N SER A 173 12.71 -8.68 0.31
CA SER A 173 13.27 -7.70 -0.64
C SER A 173 13.36 -6.28 -0.06
N VAL A 174 12.69 -6.05 1.07
CA VAL A 174 12.76 -4.83 1.87
C VAL A 174 13.53 -5.08 3.15
N THR A 175 13.14 -6.07 3.96
CA THR A 175 13.70 -6.28 5.31
C THR A 175 15.16 -6.72 5.33
N ASP A 176 15.63 -7.38 4.28
CA ASP A 176 17.04 -7.80 4.14
C ASP A 176 17.90 -6.78 3.37
N ASP A 177 17.30 -5.70 2.85
CA ASP A 177 18.04 -4.62 2.20
C ASP A 177 18.73 -3.72 3.24
N ALA A 178 19.89 -3.16 2.87
CA ALA A 178 20.68 -2.33 3.77
C ALA A 178 20.05 -0.96 4.09
N VAL A 179 19.12 -0.48 3.27
CA VAL A 179 18.56 0.88 3.32
C VAL A 179 17.05 0.87 3.46
N ARG A 180 16.33 0.05 2.68
CA ARG A 180 14.86 0.05 2.61
C ARG A 180 14.16 -0.09 3.98
N PRO A 181 14.61 -0.92 4.94
CA PRO A 181 13.96 -1.01 6.26
C PRO A 181 13.92 0.34 6.98
N ARG A 182 14.94 1.18 6.78
CA ARG A 182 15.05 2.50 7.45
C ARG A 182 14.05 3.53 6.93
N GLN A 183 13.38 3.25 5.81
CA GLN A 183 12.30 4.08 5.25
C GLN A 183 10.92 3.74 5.85
N ILE A 184 10.83 2.65 6.62
CA ILE A 184 9.69 2.31 7.48
C ILE A 184 9.96 2.96 8.84
N LYS A 185 9.12 3.92 9.27
CA LYS A 185 9.46 4.91 10.30
C LYS A 185 8.32 5.18 11.28
N ASN A 186 8.64 5.76 12.43
CA ASN A 186 7.66 6.28 13.39
C ASN A 186 7.13 7.67 12.93
N PHE A 187 5.98 8.06 13.45
CA PHE A 187 5.42 9.41 13.34
C PHE A 187 6.32 10.53 13.89
N THR A 188 7.17 10.26 14.89
CA THR A 188 8.19 11.24 15.31
C THR A 188 9.04 11.69 14.13
N THR A 189 9.45 10.75 13.28
CA THR A 189 10.17 11.04 12.04
C THR A 189 9.26 11.66 10.97
N PHE A 190 7.97 11.31 10.89
CA PHE A 190 7.02 12.02 10.00
C PHE A 190 7.01 13.53 10.28
N TYR A 191 6.91 13.92 11.55
CA TYR A 191 6.89 15.34 11.91
C TYR A 191 8.24 16.03 11.68
N GLU A 192 9.36 15.33 11.87
CA GLU A 192 10.68 15.83 11.47
C GLU A 192 10.77 16.02 9.95
N ASP A 193 10.33 15.02 9.19
CA ASP A 193 10.36 15.07 7.73
C ASP A 193 9.50 16.21 7.20
N LEU A 194 8.30 16.42 7.76
CA LEU A 194 7.43 17.55 7.45
C LEU A 194 8.12 18.89 7.77
N LYS A 195 8.73 19.01 8.96
CA LYS A 195 9.40 20.23 9.42
C LYS A 195 10.62 20.58 8.57
N TYR A 196 11.40 19.58 8.16
CA TYR A 196 12.63 19.75 7.40
C TYR A 196 12.45 19.58 5.89
N HIS A 197 11.20 19.57 5.41
CA HIS A 197 10.85 19.45 3.99
C HIS A 197 11.44 18.19 3.30
N SER A 198 11.45 17.07 4.01
CA SER A 198 11.97 15.78 3.57
C SER A 198 10.94 14.67 3.47
N LEU A 199 9.66 15.03 3.30
CA LEU A 199 8.60 14.07 3.01
C LEU A 199 8.83 13.40 1.64
N PRO A 200 8.73 12.06 1.54
CA PRO A 200 8.83 11.35 0.27
C PRO A 200 7.63 11.65 -0.64
N GLN A 201 7.70 11.17 -1.89
CA GLN A 201 6.60 11.32 -2.86
C GLN A 201 5.52 10.26 -2.71
N HIS A 202 5.85 9.06 -2.23
CA HIS A 202 4.87 8.07 -1.80
C HIS A 202 4.95 7.87 -0.29
N MET A 203 3.81 7.96 0.39
CA MET A 203 3.69 7.72 1.83
C MET A 203 2.60 6.70 2.10
N PHE A 204 2.90 5.70 2.92
CA PHE A 204 1.89 4.86 3.55
C PHE A 204 1.86 5.20 5.04
N ILE A 205 0.68 5.50 5.58
CA ILE A 205 0.50 5.99 6.95
C ILE A 205 -0.51 5.08 7.64
N THR A 206 -0.10 4.48 8.75
CA THR A 206 -0.98 3.68 9.61
C THR A 206 -0.97 4.29 11.03
N PRO A 207 -2.14 4.66 11.59
CA PRO A 207 -2.28 4.98 13.00
C PRO A 207 -2.01 3.75 13.88
N ASN A 208 -1.93 3.96 15.19
CA ASN A 208 -1.81 2.88 16.15
C ASN A 208 -3.19 2.21 16.37
N MET A 209 -3.19 1.05 17.01
CA MET A 209 -4.40 0.23 17.29
C MET A 209 -5.53 0.97 18.03
N THR A 210 -5.24 2.12 18.66
CA THR A 210 -6.26 2.96 19.29
C THR A 210 -6.85 3.95 18.28
N ASN A 211 -6.02 4.55 17.43
CA ASN A 211 -6.39 5.61 16.51
C ASN A 211 -6.91 5.10 15.16
N ASP A 212 -6.65 3.83 14.83
CA ASP A 212 -7.16 3.19 13.62
C ASP A 212 -8.57 2.61 13.79
N ALA A 213 -9.10 2.57 15.02
CA ALA A 213 -10.37 1.95 15.46
C ALA A 213 -10.31 0.46 15.86
N HIS A 214 -9.15 -0.20 15.88
CA HIS A 214 -9.06 -1.62 16.22
C HIS A 214 -9.45 -1.92 17.67
N ASP A 215 -8.79 -1.28 18.63
CA ASP A 215 -8.99 -1.45 20.07
C ASP A 215 -10.00 -0.42 20.63
N THR A 216 -10.62 0.37 19.75
CA THR A 216 -11.61 1.41 20.08
C THR A 216 -12.84 1.34 19.15
N ASP A 217 -13.20 2.45 18.52
CA ASP A 217 -14.34 2.58 17.62
C ASP A 217 -14.12 3.68 16.57
N ILE A 218 -15.04 3.73 15.61
CA ILE A 218 -14.97 4.66 14.47
C ILE A 218 -14.98 6.13 14.87
N THR A 219 -15.57 6.48 16.02
CA THR A 219 -15.62 7.87 16.51
C THR A 219 -14.22 8.30 16.95
N VAL A 220 -13.50 7.42 17.64
CA VAL A 220 -12.10 7.67 18.05
C VAL A 220 -11.19 7.86 16.83
N ALA A 221 -11.35 7.02 15.80
CA ALA A 221 -10.60 7.17 14.56
C ALA A 221 -10.99 8.44 13.80
N GLY A 222 -12.28 8.75 13.67
CA GLY A 222 -12.76 9.99 13.05
C GLY A 222 -12.21 11.25 13.73
N ASP A 223 -12.21 11.26 15.06
CA ASP A 223 -11.59 12.30 15.89
C ASP A 223 -10.07 12.41 15.69
N TRP A 224 -9.37 11.28 15.57
CA TRP A 224 -7.95 11.27 15.24
C TRP A 224 -7.70 11.85 13.85
N VAL A 225 -8.50 11.49 12.84
CA VAL A 225 -8.39 12.00 11.48
C VAL A 225 -8.62 13.51 11.43
N ASP A 226 -9.65 14.06 12.11
CA ASP A 226 -9.91 15.51 12.13
C ASP A 226 -8.79 16.31 12.81
N ARG A 227 -8.05 15.69 13.76
CA ARG A 227 -6.84 16.28 14.34
C ARG A 227 -5.61 16.14 13.44
N PHE A 228 -5.45 15.01 12.75
CA PHE A 228 -4.24 14.69 11.99
C PHE A 228 -4.23 15.34 10.59
N LEU A 229 -5.29 15.12 9.80
CA LEU A 229 -5.27 15.39 8.37
C LEU A 229 -5.58 16.86 7.99
N PRO A 230 -6.60 17.54 8.55
CA PRO A 230 -6.89 18.94 8.20
C PRO A 230 -5.71 19.92 8.39
N PRO A 231 -4.88 19.84 9.45
CA PRO A 231 -3.67 20.67 9.54
C PRO A 231 -2.66 20.40 8.42
N LEU A 232 -2.51 19.14 7.99
CA LEU A 232 -1.64 18.76 6.88
C LEU A 232 -2.16 19.30 5.55
N LEU A 233 -3.48 19.25 5.32
CA LEU A 233 -4.11 19.83 4.12
C LEU A 233 -3.95 21.36 4.05
N LYS A 234 -3.73 22.04 5.19
CA LYS A 234 -3.42 23.48 5.24
C LYS A 234 -1.93 23.78 5.05
N ASN A 235 -1.05 22.79 5.25
CA ASN A 235 0.39 22.95 5.07
C ASN A 235 0.75 22.88 3.58
N GLU A 236 1.32 23.96 3.02
CA GLU A 236 1.63 24.03 1.59
C GLU A 236 2.64 22.96 1.16
N HIS A 237 3.67 22.68 1.97
CA HIS A 237 4.68 21.68 1.63
C HIS A 237 4.07 20.27 1.55
N PHE A 238 3.15 19.93 2.47
CA PHE A 238 2.44 18.66 2.43
C PHE A 238 1.42 18.62 1.30
N ASN A 239 0.56 19.64 1.16
CA ASN A 239 -0.66 19.53 0.39
C ASN A 239 -0.52 19.88 -1.11
N LYS A 240 0.47 20.70 -1.46
CA LYS A 240 0.67 21.13 -2.85
C LYS A 240 0.91 19.92 -3.76
N ASP A 241 0.05 19.80 -4.77
CA ASP A 241 0.07 18.70 -5.76
C ASP A 241 0.01 17.29 -5.13
N SER A 242 -0.46 17.18 -3.89
CA SER A 242 -0.65 15.91 -3.20
C SER A 242 -2.06 15.37 -3.39
N LEU A 243 -2.15 14.07 -3.60
CA LEU A 243 -3.37 13.29 -3.52
C LEU A 243 -3.27 12.39 -2.29
N VAL A 244 -4.26 12.48 -1.42
CA VAL A 244 -4.38 11.68 -0.20
C VAL A 244 -5.56 10.75 -0.38
N LEU A 245 -5.34 9.45 -0.25
CA LEU A 245 -6.38 8.45 -0.06
C LEU A 245 -6.50 8.15 1.43
N LEU A 246 -7.70 8.32 1.98
CA LEU A 246 -8.07 7.69 3.24
C LEU A 246 -9.00 6.52 2.93
N THR A 247 -8.67 5.34 3.48
CA THR A 247 -9.42 4.09 3.28
C THR A 247 -9.28 3.19 4.51
N PHE A 248 -9.85 1.99 4.44
CA PHE A 248 -9.79 0.97 5.46
C PHE A 248 -9.18 -0.29 4.87
N ASP A 249 -8.54 -1.10 5.69
CA ASP A 249 -7.97 -2.37 5.28
C ASP A 249 -9.05 -3.34 4.77
N GLU A 250 -10.19 -3.44 5.47
CA GLU A 250 -11.35 -4.29 5.14
C GLU A 250 -12.68 -3.85 5.80
N GLY A 251 -13.77 -4.55 5.49
CA GLY A 251 -15.05 -4.41 6.19
C GLY A 251 -15.08 -5.15 7.53
N GLY A 252 -16.01 -4.81 8.42
CA GLY A 252 -16.14 -5.50 9.72
C GLY A 252 -16.92 -6.82 9.61
N ASN A 253 -17.74 -6.98 8.58
CA ASN A 253 -18.64 -8.12 8.44
C ASN A 253 -18.32 -9.03 7.23
N TYR A 254 -17.79 -10.21 7.54
CA TYR A 254 -17.31 -11.19 6.57
C TYR A 254 -18.44 -11.82 5.73
N SER A 255 -19.71 -11.59 6.10
CA SER A 255 -20.88 -12.05 5.35
C SER A 255 -21.48 -10.97 4.44
N HIS A 256 -20.85 -9.81 4.32
CA HIS A 256 -21.25 -8.72 3.42
C HIS A 256 -20.15 -8.47 2.39
N PRO A 257 -20.46 -7.82 1.25
CA PRO A 257 -19.42 -7.37 0.33
C PRO A 257 -18.37 -6.50 1.03
N ASN A 258 -17.09 -6.72 0.72
CA ASN A 258 -15.93 -6.06 1.33
C ASN A 258 -15.75 -4.59 0.91
N ARG A 259 -16.85 -3.85 0.80
CA ARG A 259 -16.86 -2.46 0.39
C ARG A 259 -16.46 -1.59 1.59
N VAL A 260 -15.47 -0.73 1.39
CA VAL A 260 -14.87 0.10 2.45
C VAL A 260 -15.04 1.59 2.15
N PHE A 261 -15.34 2.39 3.19
CA PHE A 261 -15.52 3.82 3.03
C PHE A 261 -14.19 4.48 2.64
N SER A 262 -14.12 5.05 1.45
CA SER A 262 -12.85 5.56 0.92
C SER A 262 -13.06 6.91 0.25
N PHE A 263 -12.13 7.83 0.44
CA PHE A 263 -12.19 9.12 -0.24
C PHE A 263 -10.81 9.66 -0.58
N LEU A 264 -10.76 10.44 -1.65
CA LEU A 264 -9.60 11.21 -2.06
C LEU A 264 -9.73 12.63 -1.55
N VAL A 265 -8.68 13.21 -0.97
CA VAL A 265 -8.53 14.65 -0.67
C VAL A 265 -7.16 15.15 -1.10
N GLY A 266 -6.91 16.46 -0.97
CA GLY A 266 -5.60 17.04 -1.24
C GLY A 266 -5.59 18.17 -2.26
N GLY A 267 -4.42 18.77 -2.46
CA GLY A 267 -4.20 19.88 -3.39
C GLY A 267 -4.22 19.47 -4.86
N ALA A 268 -4.00 18.19 -5.17
CA ALA A 268 -4.09 17.67 -6.54
C ALA A 268 -5.53 17.58 -7.05
N ILE A 269 -6.54 17.57 -6.18
CA ILE A 269 -7.94 17.44 -6.61
C ILE A 269 -8.42 18.72 -7.32
N PRO A 270 -8.85 18.62 -8.59
CA PRO A 270 -9.45 19.74 -9.30
C PRO A 270 -10.65 20.31 -8.54
N LYS A 271 -10.77 21.64 -8.47
CA LYS A 271 -11.85 22.31 -7.71
C LYS A 271 -13.27 21.83 -8.06
N HIS A 272 -13.51 21.45 -9.31
CA HIS A 272 -14.83 21.01 -9.78
C HIS A 272 -15.18 19.56 -9.35
N LEU A 273 -14.21 18.80 -8.84
CA LEU A 273 -14.40 17.44 -8.31
C LEU A 273 -14.49 17.42 -6.79
N LYS A 274 -14.38 18.56 -6.10
CA LYS A 274 -14.56 18.61 -4.64
C LYS A 274 -16.04 18.47 -4.29
N GLY A 275 -16.35 17.56 -3.37
CA GLY A 275 -17.70 17.22 -2.95
C GLY A 275 -18.44 16.29 -3.91
N THR A 276 -17.75 15.68 -4.89
CA THR A 276 -18.35 14.73 -5.83
C THR A 276 -18.12 13.29 -5.37
N THR A 277 -18.75 12.36 -6.08
CA THR A 277 -18.57 10.91 -5.92
C THR A 277 -17.93 10.30 -7.17
N ASP A 278 -17.25 9.18 -7.01
CA ASP A 278 -16.75 8.30 -8.08
C ASP A 278 -17.23 6.87 -7.79
N ASP A 279 -18.00 6.31 -8.72
CA ASP A 279 -18.60 4.98 -8.66
C ASP A 279 -17.81 3.91 -9.44
N THR A 280 -16.65 4.27 -9.98
CA THR A 280 -15.72 3.32 -10.59
C THR A 280 -15.37 2.21 -9.59
N PHE A 281 -15.41 0.96 -10.05
CA PHE A 281 -14.98 -0.17 -9.25
C PHE A 281 -13.48 -0.10 -8.97
N TYR A 282 -13.11 -0.08 -7.69
CA TYR A 282 -11.73 -0.12 -7.24
C TYR A 282 -11.52 -1.23 -6.23
N THR A 283 -10.33 -1.82 -6.26
CA THR A 283 -9.74 -2.56 -5.14
C THR A 283 -8.45 -1.91 -4.66
N HIS A 284 -7.85 -2.38 -3.56
CA HIS A 284 -6.50 -1.97 -3.13
C HIS A 284 -5.44 -2.05 -4.25
N TYR A 285 -5.58 -2.97 -5.20
CA TYR A 285 -4.69 -3.09 -6.37
C TYR A 285 -4.74 -1.89 -7.32
N SER A 286 -5.86 -1.16 -7.35
CA SER A 286 -6.07 0.04 -8.17
C SER A 286 -5.07 1.14 -7.82
N ILE A 287 -4.55 1.14 -6.60
CA ILE A 287 -3.57 2.12 -6.15
C ILE A 287 -2.21 1.87 -6.80
N ILE A 288 -1.71 0.63 -6.82
CA ILE A 288 -0.48 0.29 -7.53
C ILE A 288 -0.61 0.63 -9.02
N ALA A 289 -1.75 0.28 -9.63
CA ALA A 289 -2.05 0.58 -11.03
C ALA A 289 -2.04 2.09 -11.31
N SER A 290 -2.69 2.87 -10.45
CA SER A 290 -2.81 4.33 -10.57
C SER A 290 -1.49 5.05 -10.36
N LEU A 291 -0.67 4.62 -9.40
CA LEU A 291 0.67 5.18 -9.18
C LEU A 291 1.58 4.87 -10.36
N SER A 292 1.47 3.65 -10.89
CA SER A 292 2.22 3.24 -12.08
C SER A 292 1.85 4.06 -13.30
N ALA A 293 0.55 4.28 -13.53
CA ALA A 293 0.06 5.13 -14.61
C ALA A 293 0.45 6.61 -14.41
N ASN A 294 0.37 7.12 -13.18
CA ASN A 294 0.62 8.52 -12.85
C ASN A 294 2.10 8.91 -13.03
N TRP A 295 3.04 8.02 -12.66
CA TRP A 295 4.48 8.29 -12.73
C TRP A 295 5.22 7.55 -13.85
N GLY A 296 4.49 6.82 -14.70
CA GLY A 296 5.09 6.06 -15.79
C GLY A 296 5.94 4.87 -15.31
N LEU A 297 5.51 4.20 -14.25
CA LEU A 297 6.14 2.99 -13.70
C LEU A 297 5.57 1.75 -14.39
N PRO A 298 6.34 0.66 -14.49
CA PRO A 298 5.82 -0.61 -14.97
C PRO A 298 4.87 -1.24 -13.92
N SER A 299 4.21 -2.34 -14.30
CA SER A 299 3.35 -3.15 -13.43
C SER A 299 4.11 -4.32 -12.80
N LEU A 300 3.63 -4.79 -11.65
CA LEU A 300 4.07 -6.05 -11.02
C LEU A 300 3.59 -7.29 -11.79
N GLY A 301 2.70 -7.12 -12.78
CA GLY A 301 2.09 -8.22 -13.52
C GLY A 301 1.13 -9.05 -12.69
N ARG A 302 0.65 -8.51 -11.57
CA ARG A 302 -0.27 -9.17 -10.65
C ARG A 302 -1.63 -8.50 -10.76
N TRP A 303 -2.43 -8.46 -9.70
CA TRP A 303 -3.78 -7.90 -9.77
C TRP A 303 -3.78 -6.38 -10.00
N ASP A 304 -2.63 -5.71 -9.86
CA ASP A 304 -2.42 -4.34 -10.35
C ASP A 304 -2.54 -4.23 -11.88
N CYS A 305 -2.32 -5.32 -12.62
CA CYS A 305 -2.27 -5.30 -14.06
C CYS A 305 -3.64 -5.03 -14.71
N GLY A 306 -4.69 -5.70 -14.22
CA GLY A 306 -6.06 -5.52 -14.71
C GLY A 306 -6.87 -4.45 -13.98
N ALA A 307 -6.39 -3.98 -12.82
CA ALA A 307 -7.11 -3.04 -11.96
C ALA A 307 -7.41 -1.72 -12.67
N ASN A 308 -8.56 -1.13 -12.32
CA ASN A 308 -8.94 0.21 -12.74
C ASN A 308 -7.97 1.26 -12.19
N LEU A 309 -7.86 2.38 -12.90
CA LEU A 309 -7.09 3.54 -12.45
C LEU A 309 -8.05 4.51 -11.75
N LEU A 310 -7.62 5.14 -10.65
CA LEU A 310 -8.32 6.28 -10.05
C LEU A 310 -8.74 7.23 -11.18
N ASN A 311 -10.01 7.64 -11.23
CA ASN A 311 -10.57 8.25 -12.43
C ASN A 311 -9.83 9.53 -12.83
N ILE A 312 -9.34 10.31 -11.85
CA ILE A 312 -8.49 11.48 -12.08
C ILE A 312 -7.16 11.17 -12.80
N VAL A 313 -6.64 9.94 -12.70
CA VAL A 313 -5.49 9.43 -13.44
C VAL A 313 -5.94 8.85 -14.79
N ALA A 314 -7.04 8.09 -14.81
CA ALA A 314 -7.62 7.52 -16.03
C ALA A 314 -7.91 8.61 -17.09
N GLU A 315 -8.45 9.75 -16.67
CA GLU A 315 -8.71 10.90 -17.53
C GLU A 315 -7.43 11.45 -18.18
N LYS A 316 -6.32 11.48 -17.44
CA LYS A 316 -5.02 11.98 -17.93
C LYS A 316 -4.35 11.03 -18.90
N THR A 317 -4.46 9.72 -18.67
CA THR A 317 -3.88 8.69 -19.54
C THR A 317 -4.77 8.38 -20.73
N GLY A 318 -6.06 8.69 -20.63
CA GLY A 318 -7.09 8.30 -21.58
C GLY A 318 -7.50 6.83 -21.46
N TYR A 319 -7.09 6.15 -20.39
CA TYR A 319 -7.55 4.79 -20.05
C TYR A 319 -9.06 4.82 -19.79
N VAL A 320 -9.75 3.77 -20.22
CA VAL A 320 -11.18 3.58 -19.95
C VAL A 320 -11.30 2.46 -18.92
N ASN A 321 -11.73 2.84 -17.72
CA ASN A 321 -11.99 1.90 -16.64
C ASN A 321 -13.09 0.90 -17.02
N TRP A 322 -13.01 -0.28 -16.42
CA TRP A 322 -14.03 -1.31 -16.50
C TRP A 322 -15.20 -0.97 -15.59
N GLU A 323 -16.40 -1.05 -16.14
CA GLU A 323 -17.65 -1.14 -15.39
C GLU A 323 -17.83 -2.59 -14.95
N VAL A 324 -17.89 -2.83 -13.65
CA VAL A 324 -17.98 -4.15 -13.03
C VAL A 324 -19.35 -4.32 -12.39
N ASP A 325 -20.03 -5.44 -12.65
CA ASP A 325 -21.27 -5.82 -11.99
C ASP A 325 -20.97 -6.32 -10.56
N THR A 326 -21.08 -5.41 -9.59
CA THR A 326 -20.76 -5.70 -8.19
C THR A 326 -21.90 -6.37 -7.42
N SER A 327 -23.02 -6.71 -8.07
CA SER A 327 -24.20 -7.29 -7.41
C SER A 327 -23.91 -8.59 -6.63
N ASN A 328 -22.87 -9.34 -7.04
CA ASN A 328 -22.41 -10.57 -6.37
C ASN A 328 -20.91 -10.52 -6.01
N ALA A 329 -20.29 -9.34 -6.01
CA ALA A 329 -18.87 -9.18 -5.71
C ALA A 329 -18.65 -9.08 -4.20
N TYR A 330 -18.36 -10.21 -3.55
CA TYR A 330 -18.06 -10.22 -2.12
C TYR A 330 -16.63 -9.78 -1.82
N ILE A 331 -15.64 -10.40 -2.49
CA ILE A 331 -14.22 -10.05 -2.34
C ILE A 331 -13.73 -10.20 -0.86
N ASN A 332 -14.17 -11.28 -0.22
CA ASN A 332 -13.90 -11.56 1.20
C ASN A 332 -12.84 -12.63 1.43
N GLN A 333 -12.37 -13.31 0.37
CA GLN A 333 -11.55 -14.51 0.51
C GLN A 333 -10.34 -14.44 -0.40
N THR A 334 -9.29 -15.14 0.02
CA THR A 334 -8.13 -15.41 -0.83
C THR A 334 -8.31 -16.72 -1.58
N TYR A 335 -7.34 -17.04 -2.42
CA TYR A 335 -7.25 -18.32 -3.10
C TYR A 335 -6.23 -19.22 -2.38
N PRO A 336 -6.24 -20.56 -2.61
CA PRO A 336 -5.24 -21.45 -2.03
C PRO A 336 -3.81 -21.06 -2.41
N GLY A 337 -2.93 -20.86 -1.42
CA GLY A 337 -1.58 -20.35 -1.68
C GLY A 337 -0.57 -20.68 -0.58
N PRO A 338 0.71 -20.31 -0.79
CA PRO A 338 1.81 -20.67 0.11
C PRO A 338 1.75 -19.96 1.46
N LEU A 339 0.96 -18.90 1.57
CA LEU A 339 0.76 -18.14 2.81
C LEU A 339 -0.56 -18.49 3.52
N SER A 340 -1.32 -19.45 3.00
CA SER A 340 -2.60 -19.88 3.57
C SER A 340 -2.38 -20.87 4.71
N THR A 341 -3.08 -20.68 5.83
CA THR A 341 -3.19 -21.68 6.90
C THR A 341 -4.25 -22.73 6.59
N ASP A 342 -5.37 -22.32 5.99
CA ASP A 342 -6.56 -23.18 5.83
C ASP A 342 -6.54 -23.96 4.51
N ASN A 343 -6.00 -23.34 3.45
CA ASN A 343 -5.95 -23.85 2.08
C ASN A 343 -4.51 -23.81 1.52
N TYR A 344 -3.55 -24.29 2.32
CA TYR A 344 -2.14 -24.29 1.95
C TYR A 344 -1.85 -24.96 0.59
N SER A 345 -1.09 -24.26 -0.24
CA SER A 345 -0.50 -24.77 -1.47
C SER A 345 0.93 -24.26 -1.59
N SER A 346 1.92 -25.15 -1.75
CA SER A 346 3.32 -24.75 -1.88
C SER A 346 3.66 -23.98 -3.17
N LYS A 347 2.69 -23.83 -4.08
CA LYS A 347 2.88 -23.15 -5.36
C LYS A 347 2.71 -21.65 -5.20
N TRP A 348 3.80 -20.91 -5.39
CA TRP A 348 3.74 -19.46 -5.52
C TRP A 348 3.07 -19.05 -6.84
N PRO A 349 2.15 -18.07 -6.81
CA PRO A 349 1.49 -17.58 -8.00
C PRO A 349 2.49 -16.80 -8.89
N VAL A 350 2.57 -17.24 -10.14
CA VAL A 350 3.41 -16.67 -11.19
C VAL A 350 2.69 -15.48 -11.82
N PRO A 351 3.26 -14.25 -11.77
CA PRO A 351 2.66 -13.06 -12.38
C PRO A 351 2.67 -13.14 -13.92
N ASP A 352 1.87 -12.29 -14.56
CA ASP A 352 1.97 -12.05 -15.99
C ASP A 352 3.28 -11.32 -16.33
N THR A 353 4.00 -11.83 -17.33
CA THR A 353 5.27 -11.27 -17.82
C THR A 353 5.16 -10.61 -19.19
N LYS A 354 3.98 -10.68 -19.84
CA LYS A 354 3.73 -10.26 -21.22
C LYS A 354 2.46 -9.43 -21.40
N GLY A 355 1.59 -9.40 -20.39
CA GLY A 355 0.31 -8.72 -20.40
C GLY A 355 0.39 -7.22 -20.66
N LYS A 356 -0.72 -6.68 -21.15
CA LYS A 356 -0.93 -5.23 -21.30
C LYS A 356 -1.74 -4.73 -20.12
N CYS A 357 -1.03 -4.21 -19.14
CA CYS A 357 -1.64 -3.70 -17.92
C CYS A 357 -2.27 -2.32 -18.10
N SER A 358 -3.22 -1.99 -17.22
CA SER A 358 -3.98 -0.73 -17.20
C SER A 358 -3.08 0.51 -17.16
N ALA A 359 -1.95 0.43 -16.44
CA ALA A 359 -0.96 1.50 -16.38
C ALA A 359 -0.29 1.83 -17.72
N GLY A 360 -0.27 0.90 -18.70
CA GLY A 360 0.23 1.17 -20.05
C GLY A 360 1.75 1.19 -20.23
N HIS A 361 2.52 0.89 -19.19
CA HIS A 361 4.00 0.95 -19.20
C HIS A 361 4.70 -0.43 -19.16
N GLY A 362 3.95 -1.51 -19.42
CA GLY A 362 4.46 -2.88 -19.46
C GLY A 362 4.79 -3.46 -18.08
N ILE A 363 5.31 -4.69 -18.07
CA ILE A 363 5.72 -5.40 -16.84
C ILE A 363 7.14 -5.01 -16.43
N ALA A 364 7.40 -4.93 -15.13
CA ALA A 364 8.71 -4.60 -14.58
C ALA A 364 9.77 -5.62 -15.03
N GLU A 365 10.97 -5.14 -15.38
CA GLU A 365 12.06 -6.01 -15.87
C GLU A 365 12.51 -7.02 -14.81
N VAL A 366 12.49 -6.64 -13.52
CA VAL A 366 12.77 -7.57 -12.41
C VAL A 366 11.77 -8.73 -12.38
N VAL A 367 10.48 -8.46 -12.59
CA VAL A 367 9.43 -9.49 -12.67
C VAL A 367 9.64 -10.39 -13.89
N LYS A 368 9.87 -9.81 -15.08
CA LYS A 368 10.14 -10.59 -16.30
C LYS A 368 11.33 -11.52 -16.14
N LYS A 369 12.40 -11.04 -15.49
CA LYS A 369 13.62 -11.82 -15.25
C LYS A 369 13.38 -12.95 -14.26
N THR A 370 12.73 -12.67 -13.12
CA THR A 370 12.46 -13.66 -12.08
C THR A 370 11.56 -14.79 -12.56
N TYR A 371 10.54 -14.46 -13.36
CA TYR A 371 9.54 -15.43 -13.81
C TYR A 371 9.69 -15.80 -15.30
N HIS A 372 10.89 -15.60 -15.86
CA HIS A 372 11.16 -15.84 -17.28
C HIS A 372 10.81 -17.28 -17.70
N GLY A 373 9.98 -17.42 -18.73
CA GLY A 373 9.59 -18.72 -19.30
C GLY A 373 8.47 -19.44 -18.54
N LEU A 374 7.99 -18.89 -17.43
CA LEU A 374 6.85 -19.41 -16.69
C LEU A 374 5.53 -18.84 -17.26
N GLN A 375 4.45 -19.58 -17.08
CA GLN A 375 3.10 -19.13 -17.46
C GLN A 375 2.42 -18.47 -16.26
N PRO A 376 1.63 -17.40 -16.48
CA PRO A 376 0.88 -16.76 -15.40
C PRO A 376 -0.10 -17.75 -14.77
N THR A 377 -0.25 -17.66 -13.44
CA THR A 377 -1.14 -18.55 -12.69
C THR A 377 -2.61 -18.17 -12.85
N TYR A 378 -2.90 -16.87 -12.95
CA TYR A 378 -4.24 -16.32 -13.12
C TYR A 378 -4.28 -15.38 -14.34
N ASP A 379 -5.49 -15.06 -14.80
CA ASP A 379 -5.69 -13.94 -15.71
C ASP A 379 -5.61 -12.62 -14.93
N TYR A 380 -4.39 -12.18 -14.69
CA TYR A 380 -4.09 -10.92 -14.01
C TYR A 380 -4.53 -9.68 -14.78
N THR A 381 -4.98 -9.81 -16.03
CA THR A 381 -5.56 -8.71 -16.80
C THR A 381 -7.04 -8.47 -16.51
N SER A 382 -7.67 -9.35 -15.73
CA SER A 382 -9.03 -9.16 -15.24
C SER A 382 -9.11 -7.97 -14.25
N PRO A 383 -10.14 -7.12 -14.32
CA PRO A 383 -10.34 -6.04 -13.35
C PRO A 383 -10.73 -6.52 -11.96
N VAL A 384 -11.16 -7.79 -11.82
CA VAL A 384 -11.62 -8.36 -10.56
C VAL A 384 -10.72 -9.56 -10.22
N PRO A 385 -10.08 -9.58 -9.04
CA PRO A 385 -9.30 -10.73 -8.60
C PRO A 385 -10.21 -11.94 -8.42
N TYR A 386 -9.87 -13.07 -9.03
CA TYR A 386 -10.70 -14.28 -8.98
C TYR A 386 -9.86 -15.56 -8.98
N ASN A 387 -10.48 -16.66 -8.55
CA ASN A 387 -9.91 -17.99 -8.67
C ASN A 387 -11.00 -19.00 -9.05
N ALA A 388 -10.91 -19.51 -10.27
CA ALA A 388 -11.89 -20.47 -10.80
C ALA A 388 -11.91 -21.81 -10.04
N ALA A 389 -10.76 -22.24 -9.51
CA ALA A 389 -10.64 -23.54 -8.83
C ALA A 389 -11.31 -23.55 -7.45
N SER A 390 -11.27 -22.44 -6.72
CA SER A 390 -11.96 -22.29 -5.43
C SER A 390 -13.37 -21.68 -5.57
N GLY A 391 -13.77 -21.24 -6.77
CA GLY A 391 -15.03 -20.53 -6.99
C GLY A 391 -15.02 -19.08 -6.48
N ASN A 392 -13.87 -18.58 -6.04
CA ASN A 392 -13.74 -17.24 -5.47
C ASN A 392 -13.91 -16.17 -6.57
N ASN A 393 -14.89 -15.27 -6.36
CA ASN A 393 -15.24 -14.16 -7.25
C ASN A 393 -15.51 -14.58 -8.71
N VAL A 394 -16.04 -15.78 -8.94
CA VAL A 394 -16.39 -16.29 -10.28
C VAL A 394 -17.77 -15.80 -10.72
N GLY A 395 -17.94 -15.56 -12.02
CA GLY A 395 -19.22 -15.16 -12.63
C GLY A 395 -19.48 -13.67 -12.64
N ILE A 396 -18.52 -12.84 -12.22
CA ILE A 396 -18.64 -11.38 -12.17
C ILE A 396 -18.40 -10.83 -13.58
N LYS A 397 -19.42 -10.14 -14.10
CA LYS A 397 -19.38 -9.54 -15.43
C LYS A 397 -18.73 -8.18 -15.37
N TYR A 398 -17.98 -7.84 -16.41
CA TYR A 398 -17.40 -6.52 -16.56
C TYR A 398 -17.35 -6.13 -18.03
N HIS A 399 -17.43 -4.83 -18.29
CA HIS A 399 -17.39 -4.30 -19.65
C HIS A 399 -16.88 -2.86 -19.68
N ARG A 400 -16.51 -2.38 -20.86
CA ARG A 400 -16.18 -0.97 -21.12
C ARG A 400 -16.40 -0.62 -22.57
N THR A 401 -16.70 0.63 -22.85
CA THR A 401 -16.76 1.14 -24.22
C THR A 401 -15.62 2.11 -24.46
N LEU A 402 -14.69 1.71 -25.33
CA LEU A 402 -13.52 2.51 -25.68
C LEU A 402 -13.92 3.76 -26.47
N LYS A 403 -13.03 4.76 -26.50
CA LYS A 403 -13.24 6.04 -27.22
C LYS A 403 -13.54 5.90 -28.71
N ASN A 404 -13.13 4.78 -29.34
CA ASN A 404 -13.43 4.48 -30.75
C ASN A 404 -14.77 3.75 -30.94
N GLY A 405 -15.59 3.62 -29.89
CA GLY A 405 -16.88 2.93 -29.91
C GLY A 405 -16.79 1.41 -29.79
N LYS A 406 -15.58 0.82 -29.70
CA LYS A 406 -15.43 -0.62 -29.47
C LYS A 406 -15.79 -0.96 -28.03
N THR A 407 -16.76 -1.86 -27.84
CA THR A 407 -17.06 -2.45 -26.54
C THR A 407 -16.20 -3.69 -26.29
N GLU A 408 -15.67 -3.78 -25.08
CA GLU A 408 -14.96 -4.95 -24.56
C GLU A 408 -15.74 -5.46 -23.34
N SER A 409 -15.80 -6.77 -23.16
CA SER A 409 -16.50 -7.39 -22.03
C SER A 409 -15.87 -8.71 -21.65
N GLY A 410 -16.02 -9.10 -20.39
CA GLY A 410 -15.59 -10.39 -19.88
C GLY A 410 -16.44 -10.84 -18.69
N ILE A 411 -16.14 -12.05 -18.23
CA ILE A 411 -16.69 -12.65 -17.02
C ILE A 411 -15.53 -13.32 -16.30
N THR A 412 -15.48 -13.22 -14.98
CA THR A 412 -14.48 -13.93 -14.18
C THR A 412 -14.79 -15.43 -14.15
N GLY A 413 -13.77 -16.28 -14.30
CA GLY A 413 -13.86 -17.74 -14.16
C GLY A 413 -14.34 -18.51 -15.38
#